data_AF-A0A077WTZ7-F1
#
_entry.id   AF-A0A077WTZ7-F1
#
_cell.length_a   1.000
_cell.length_b   1.000
_cell.length_c   1.000
_cell.angle_alpha   90.00
_cell.angle_beta   90.00
_cell.angle_gamma   90.00
#
_symmetry.space_group_name_H-M   'P 1'
#
loop_
_entity.id
_entity.type
_entity.pdbx_description
1 polymer ?
#
loop_
_entity_poly.entity_id
_entity_poly.type
_entity_poly.pdbx_seq_one_letter_code
_entity_poly.pdbx_strand_id
1 'polypeptide(L)'
;MAPTSALGYLREGYIHDIRGLRLEAIRVYDQGLNHVSTEDPAYQLVVKAKSSSEEALNYRLDFMSHLPPDILSNIVPRFVGNAALSSAKVYPYLDVSRTWQRVIPTMTSLHFYLRKPQTLDEGHDQLVSVSKHVKALTLKKCPKTINRLFYRASFDSLTELTIQGKKKEEDRDH
;
A
#
# COMPACT_ATOMS: atom_id res chain seq x y z
N MET A 1 9.38 -6.95 -36.61
CA MET A 1 10.73 -7.53 -36.62
C MET A 1 11.40 -7.07 -35.34
N ALA A 2 11.78 -7.97 -34.44
CA ALA A 2 12.58 -7.58 -33.29
C ALA A 2 14.01 -7.23 -33.77
N PRO A 3 14.67 -6.20 -33.23
CA PRO A 3 15.99 -5.80 -33.68
C PRO A 3 16.98 -6.95 -33.42
N THR A 4 17.80 -7.33 -34.41
CA THR A 4 18.86 -8.33 -34.24
C THR A 4 20.07 -7.80 -33.45
N SER A 5 20.06 -6.52 -33.08
CA SER A 5 21.14 -5.87 -32.35
C SER A 5 20.84 -5.79 -30.85
N ALA A 6 21.82 -6.17 -30.01
CA ALA A 6 21.75 -6.01 -28.56
C ALA A 6 21.47 -4.57 -28.12
N LEU A 7 21.89 -3.56 -28.89
CA LEU A 7 21.67 -2.15 -28.56
C LEU A 7 20.18 -1.77 -28.50
N GLY A 8 19.34 -2.40 -29.32
CA GLY A 8 17.89 -2.17 -29.31
C GLY A 8 17.27 -2.57 -27.97
N TYR A 9 17.55 -3.80 -27.54
CA TYR A 9 17.10 -4.34 -26.26
C TYR A 9 17.68 -3.58 -25.06
N LEU A 10 18.94 -3.16 -25.13
CA LEU A 10 19.56 -2.30 -24.12
C LEU A 10 18.79 -0.99 -23.93
N ARG A 11 18.48 -0.33 -25.04
CA ARG A 11 17.78 0.96 -25.01
C ARG A 11 16.36 0.82 -24.49
N GLU A 12 15.63 -0.17 -24.98
CA GLU A 12 14.24 -0.40 -24.58
C GLU A 12 14.13 -0.82 -23.11
N GLY A 13 14.95 -1.79 -22.66
CA GLY A 13 14.97 -2.20 -21.26
C GLY A 13 15.36 -1.05 -20.33
N TYR A 14 16.32 -0.20 -20.75
CA TYR A 14 16.71 0.98 -19.97
C TYR A 14 15.55 1.98 -19.80
N ILE A 15 14.72 2.17 -20.84
CA ILE A 15 13.52 3.02 -20.76
C ILE A 15 12.51 2.46 -19.74
N HIS A 16 12.36 1.14 -19.66
CA HIS A 16 11.53 0.52 -18.65
C HIS A 16 12.09 0.71 -17.24
N ASP A 17 13.40 0.54 -17.04
CA ASP A 17 14.06 0.71 -15.75
C ASP A 17 13.94 2.14 -15.19
N ILE A 18 14.19 3.17 -16.02
CA ILE A 18 14.04 4.57 -15.57
C ILE A 18 12.59 4.93 -15.24
N ARG A 19 11.62 4.18 -15.76
CA ARG A 19 10.19 4.32 -15.44
C ARG A 19 9.77 3.47 -14.23
N GLY A 20 10.67 2.71 -13.63
CA GLY A 20 10.38 1.79 -12.52
C GLY A 20 9.68 0.49 -12.94
N LEU A 21 9.57 0.21 -14.25
CA LEU A 21 8.92 -0.97 -14.80
C LEU A 21 9.90 -2.16 -14.90
N ARG A 22 10.51 -2.53 -13.77
CA ARG A 22 11.65 -3.46 -13.73
C ARG A 22 11.34 -4.86 -14.29
N LEU A 23 10.12 -5.37 -14.10
CA LEU A 23 9.70 -6.64 -14.70
C LEU A 23 9.68 -6.58 -16.23
N GLU A 24 9.23 -5.46 -16.81
CA GLU A 24 9.24 -5.28 -18.26
C GLU A 24 10.66 -5.11 -18.79
N ALA A 25 11.53 -4.40 -18.06
CA ALA A 25 12.95 -4.30 -18.41
C ALA A 25 13.61 -5.68 -18.48
N ILE A 26 13.42 -6.52 -17.46
CA ILE A 26 13.91 -7.91 -17.42
C ILE A 26 13.37 -8.70 -18.61
N ARG A 27 12.07 -8.61 -18.92
CA ARG A 27 11.46 -9.30 -20.05
C ARG A 27 12.09 -8.89 -21.39
N VAL A 28 12.37 -7.60 -21.58
CA VAL A 28 13.03 -7.08 -22.79
C VAL A 28 14.47 -7.59 -22.88
N TYR A 29 15.22 -7.62 -21.78
CA TYR A 29 16.57 -8.17 -21.78
C TYR A 29 16.59 -9.68 -22.04
N ASP A 30 15.65 -10.44 -21.47
CA ASP A 30 15.48 -11.87 -21.78
C ASP A 30 15.17 -12.10 -23.25
N GLN A 31 14.33 -11.27 -23.85
CA GLN A 31 14.10 -11.31 -25.30
C GLN A 31 15.39 -11.04 -26.06
N GLY A 32 16.20 -10.06 -25.66
CA GLY A 32 17.50 -9.78 -26.27
C GLY A 32 18.47 -10.94 -26.19
N LEU A 33 18.60 -11.57 -25.02
CA LEU A 33 19.51 -12.72 -24.80
C LEU A 33 19.11 -13.95 -25.60
N ASN A 34 17.81 -14.09 -25.95
CA ASN A 34 17.30 -15.18 -26.78
C ASN A 34 17.45 -14.94 -28.31
N HIS A 35 17.58 -13.68 -28.75
CA HIS A 35 17.58 -13.33 -30.19
C HIS A 35 18.93 -12.84 -30.71
N VAL A 36 19.79 -12.30 -29.84
CA VAL A 36 21.08 -11.72 -30.22
C VAL A 36 22.19 -12.78 -30.12
N SER A 37 23.11 -12.78 -31.08
CA SER A 37 24.29 -13.64 -31.03
C SER A 37 25.14 -13.36 -29.80
N THR A 38 25.69 -14.41 -29.19
CA THR A 38 26.66 -14.30 -28.08
C THR A 38 27.96 -13.61 -28.50
N GLU A 39 28.23 -13.51 -29.81
CA GLU A 39 29.37 -12.79 -30.39
C GLU A 39 29.10 -11.28 -30.57
N ASP A 40 27.86 -10.80 -30.36
CA ASP A 40 27.56 -9.36 -30.41
C ASP A 40 28.38 -8.64 -29.31
N PRO A 41 29.15 -7.59 -29.65
CA PRO A 41 29.95 -6.85 -28.69
C PRO A 41 29.18 -6.32 -27.47
N ALA A 42 27.87 -6.09 -27.63
CA ALA A 42 26.98 -5.61 -26.58
C ALA A 42 26.19 -6.73 -25.87
N TYR A 43 26.37 -8.01 -26.21
CA TYR A 43 25.69 -9.12 -25.54
C TYR A 43 25.93 -9.11 -24.02
N GLN A 44 27.18 -8.93 -23.60
CA GLN A 44 27.55 -8.86 -22.18
C GLN A 44 26.93 -7.67 -21.46
N LEU A 45 26.66 -6.57 -22.17
CA LEU A 45 25.96 -5.43 -21.60
C LEU A 45 24.49 -5.78 -21.32
N VAL A 46 23.84 -6.57 -22.18
CA VAL A 46 22.45 -7.04 -21.96
C VAL A 46 22.39 -7.93 -20.73
N VAL A 47 23.34 -8.87 -20.56
CA VAL A 47 23.45 -9.72 -19.37
C VAL A 47 23.57 -8.88 -18.11
N LYS A 48 24.52 -7.92 -18.10
CA LYS A 48 24.74 -7.04 -16.94
C LYS A 48 23.52 -6.19 -16.62
N ALA A 49 22.87 -5.64 -17.65
CA ALA A 49 21.67 -4.82 -17.48
C ALA A 49 20.55 -5.64 -16.84
N LYS A 50 20.29 -6.86 -17.34
CA LYS A 50 19.32 -7.79 -16.74
C LYS A 50 19.60 -8.04 -15.26
N SER A 51 20.82 -8.44 -14.91
CA SER A 51 21.19 -8.72 -13.51
C SER A 51 20.99 -7.49 -12.62
N SER A 52 21.31 -6.29 -13.12
CA SER A 52 21.07 -5.04 -12.39
C SER A 52 19.57 -4.78 -12.17
N SER A 53 18.71 -5.04 -13.15
CA SER A 53 17.26 -4.89 -13.00
C SER A 53 16.67 -5.93 -12.04
N GLU A 54 17.19 -7.16 -12.05
CA GLU A 54 16.80 -8.22 -11.10
C GLU A 54 17.19 -7.87 -9.67
N GLU A 55 18.40 -7.35 -9.45
CA GLU A 55 18.84 -6.87 -8.14
C GLU A 55 17.95 -5.71 -7.67
N ALA A 56 17.70 -4.72 -8.53
CA ALA A 56 16.86 -3.58 -8.22
C ALA A 56 15.38 -3.96 -8.01
N LEU A 57 14.89 -5.03 -8.65
CA LEU A 57 13.54 -5.56 -8.44
C LEU A 57 13.40 -6.18 -7.05
N ASN A 58 14.45 -6.83 -6.56
CA ASN A 58 14.48 -7.45 -5.23
C ASN A 58 14.85 -6.47 -4.12
N TYR A 59 15.41 -5.31 -4.45
CA TYR A 59 15.70 -4.27 -3.50
C TYR A 59 14.43 -3.80 -2.77
N ARG A 60 14.50 -3.78 -1.44
CA ARG A 60 13.44 -3.30 -0.54
C ARG A 60 14.07 -2.27 0.40
N LEU A 61 13.54 -1.04 0.37
CA LEU A 61 13.98 0.03 1.26
C LEU A 61 12.83 0.44 2.17
N ASP A 62 13.03 0.34 3.47
CA ASP A 62 12.11 0.93 4.45
C ASP A 62 12.39 2.43 4.61
N PHE A 63 11.92 3.23 3.66
CA PHE A 63 12.16 4.67 3.68
C PHE A 63 11.52 5.36 4.91
N MET A 64 10.48 4.78 5.51
CA MET A 64 9.86 5.34 6.72
C MET A 64 10.82 5.35 7.92
N SER A 65 11.78 4.42 7.93
CA SER A 65 12.81 4.35 8.98
C SER A 65 14.00 5.30 8.73
N HIS A 66 14.14 5.87 7.53
CA HIS A 66 15.33 6.63 7.13
C HIS A 66 15.05 8.12 6.86
N LEU A 67 13.80 8.46 6.51
CA LEU A 67 13.46 9.85 6.19
C LEU A 67 13.14 10.66 7.45
N PRO A 68 13.56 11.94 7.51
CA PRO A 68 13.16 12.86 8.56
C PRO A 68 11.64 13.07 8.66
N PRO A 69 11.09 13.37 9.86
CA PRO A 69 9.64 13.53 10.07
C PRO A 69 8.96 14.57 9.18
N ASP A 70 9.64 15.69 8.88
CA ASP A 70 9.18 16.78 8.02
C ASP A 70 9.04 16.36 6.55
N ILE A 71 9.91 15.46 6.09
CA ILE A 71 9.78 14.85 4.77
C ILE A 71 8.62 13.85 4.76
N LEU A 72 8.52 13.03 5.81
CA LEU A 72 7.45 12.03 5.94
C LEU A 72 6.05 12.66 6.01
N SER A 73 5.89 13.79 6.70
CA SER A 73 4.61 14.50 6.76
C SER A 73 4.12 14.98 5.40
N ASN A 74 5.01 15.16 4.42
CA ASN A 74 4.66 15.56 3.06
C ASN A 74 4.36 14.36 2.13
N ILE A 75 5.06 13.24 2.32
CA ILE A 75 4.96 12.06 1.45
C ILE A 75 3.81 11.15 1.87
N VAL A 76 3.69 10.87 3.17
CA VAL A 76 2.73 9.87 3.70
C VAL A 76 1.29 10.18 3.29
N PRO A 77 0.76 11.42 3.42
CA PRO A 77 -0.62 11.71 3.01
C PRO A 77 -0.89 11.45 1.52
N ARG A 78 0.10 11.72 0.66
CA ARG A 78 -0.02 11.51 -0.80
C ARG A 78 -0.03 10.02 -1.16
N PHE A 79 0.68 9.22 -0.38
CA PHE A 79 0.76 7.77 -0.55
C PHE A 79 -0.48 7.04 0.02
N VAL A 80 -0.90 7.39 1.25
CA VAL A 80 -2.03 6.77 1.95
C VAL A 80 -3.37 7.25 1.36
N GLY A 81 -3.42 8.49 0.89
CA GLY A 81 -4.63 9.19 0.50
C GLY A 81 -5.39 9.74 1.71
N ASN A 82 -6.17 10.81 1.49
CA ASN A 82 -7.01 11.44 2.53
C ASN A 82 -8.38 10.74 2.69
N ALA A 83 -8.52 9.49 2.25
CA ALA A 83 -9.80 8.78 2.23
C ALA A 83 -10.02 7.99 3.52
N ALA A 84 -11.27 7.97 3.99
CA ALA A 84 -11.68 7.10 5.09
C ALA A 84 -11.34 5.63 4.78
N LEU A 85 -10.62 4.99 5.69
CA LEU A 85 -10.26 3.60 5.64
C LEU A 85 -11.45 2.73 6.02
N SER A 86 -11.86 1.85 5.12
CA SER A 86 -12.89 0.85 5.40
C SER A 86 -12.29 -0.28 6.21
N SER A 87 -12.86 -0.59 7.37
CA SER A 87 -12.39 -1.72 8.18
C SER A 87 -12.57 -3.10 7.52
N ALA A 88 -13.32 -3.15 6.41
CA ALA A 88 -13.52 -4.35 5.58
C ALA A 88 -12.47 -4.49 4.46
N LYS A 89 -11.56 -3.53 4.30
CA LYS A 89 -10.49 -3.57 3.30
C LYS A 89 -9.15 -3.76 4.02
N VAL A 90 -8.31 -4.61 3.45
CA VAL A 90 -6.91 -4.73 3.88
C VAL A 90 -6.09 -3.65 3.19
N TYR A 91 -5.27 -2.95 3.97
CA TYR A 91 -4.37 -1.91 3.52
C TYR A 91 -2.93 -2.41 3.62
N PRO A 92 -2.31 -2.86 2.52
CA PRO A 92 -0.99 -3.52 2.57
C PRO A 92 0.10 -2.67 3.23
N TYR A 93 0.00 -1.34 3.12
CA TYR A 93 0.95 -0.42 3.74
C TYR A 93 0.92 -0.43 5.28
N LEU A 94 -0.16 -0.89 5.91
CA LEU A 94 -0.22 -1.05 7.36
C LEU A 94 0.46 -2.35 7.83
N ASP A 95 0.81 -3.26 6.92
CA ASP A 95 1.41 -4.56 7.25
C ASP A 95 2.88 -4.66 6.84
N VAL A 96 3.50 -3.56 6.39
CA VAL A 96 4.89 -3.55 5.90
C VAL A 96 5.90 -3.76 7.04
N SER A 97 5.83 -2.93 8.08
CA SER A 97 6.69 -3.02 9.25
C SER A 97 6.08 -2.29 10.45
N ARG A 98 6.60 -2.55 11.65
CA ARG A 98 6.21 -1.81 12.87
C ARG A 98 6.48 -0.31 12.74
N THR A 99 7.51 0.10 11.99
CA THR A 99 7.78 1.52 11.74
C THR A 99 6.63 2.15 10.96
N TRP A 100 6.15 1.49 9.90
CA TRP A 100 5.03 1.99 9.10
C TRP A 100 3.76 2.15 9.93
N GLN A 101 3.44 1.16 10.77
CA GLN A 101 2.29 1.19 11.68
C GLN A 101 2.34 2.36 12.67
N ARG A 102 3.54 2.80 13.07
CA ARG A 102 3.70 3.94 13.97
C ARG A 102 3.70 5.28 13.22
N VAL A 103 4.38 5.35 12.09
CA VAL A 103 4.57 6.60 11.33
C VAL A 103 3.30 7.01 10.61
N ILE A 104 2.67 6.10 9.86
CA ILE A 104 1.52 6.43 9.02
C ILE A 104 0.42 7.15 9.81
N PRO A 105 -0.05 6.62 10.94
CA PRO A 105 -1.11 7.25 11.69
C PRO A 105 -0.77 8.63 12.27
N THR A 106 0.52 8.90 12.53
CA THR A 106 0.95 10.22 13.03
C THR A 106 0.97 11.28 11.92
N MET A 107 1.20 10.86 10.68
CA MET A 107 1.36 11.74 9.52
C MET A 107 0.09 11.91 8.71
N THR A 108 -0.99 11.19 9.02
CA THR A 108 -2.29 11.32 8.35
C THR A 108 -3.43 11.29 9.36
N SER A 109 -4.60 11.82 8.97
CA SER A 109 -5.82 11.61 9.76
C SER A 109 -6.43 10.27 9.37
N LEU A 110 -6.11 9.23 10.14
CA LEU A 110 -6.76 7.93 9.94
C LEU A 110 -8.21 8.02 10.40
N HIS A 111 -9.10 7.99 9.40
CA HIS A 111 -10.53 7.87 9.61
C HIS A 111 -10.96 6.44 9.30
N PHE A 112 -11.36 5.65 10.30
CA PHE A 112 -11.90 4.32 10.07
C PHE A 112 -13.41 4.30 10.00
N TYR A 113 -13.93 3.52 9.05
CA TYR A 113 -15.35 3.37 8.81
C TYR A 113 -15.75 1.88 8.87
N LEU A 114 -16.66 1.57 9.79
CA LEU A 114 -17.16 0.21 10.07
C LEU A 114 -18.61 0.10 9.61
N ARG A 115 -18.88 -0.87 8.72
CA ARG A 115 -20.15 -0.99 8.00
C ARG A 115 -20.99 -2.21 8.38
N LYS A 116 -20.41 -3.21 9.08
CA LYS A 116 -21.08 -4.48 9.41
C LYS A 116 -20.88 -4.88 10.88
N PRO A 117 -21.95 -5.25 11.61
CA PRO A 117 -21.88 -5.55 13.04
C PRO A 117 -21.40 -6.97 13.38
N GLN A 118 -21.39 -7.89 12.41
CA GLN A 118 -21.16 -9.32 12.64
C GLN A 118 -19.68 -9.71 12.79
N THR A 119 -18.73 -8.80 12.51
CA THR A 119 -17.29 -9.08 12.41
C THR A 119 -16.44 -8.39 13.49
N LEU A 120 -17.05 -7.85 14.55
CA LEU A 120 -16.28 -7.19 15.60
C LEU A 120 -15.61 -8.18 16.57
N ASP A 121 -16.13 -9.41 16.64
CA ASP A 121 -15.53 -10.51 17.39
C ASP A 121 -14.36 -11.15 16.62
N GLU A 122 -14.38 -11.11 15.27
CA GLU A 122 -13.37 -11.71 14.38
C GLU A 122 -12.97 -10.76 13.23
N GLY A 123 -11.67 -10.46 13.11
CA GLY A 123 -11.12 -9.56 12.10
C GLY A 123 -10.85 -8.13 12.60
N HIS A 124 -10.62 -7.21 11.66
CA HIS A 124 -10.22 -5.82 11.92
C HIS A 124 -8.84 -5.65 12.59
N ASP A 125 -7.94 -6.61 12.43
CA ASP A 125 -6.63 -6.60 13.10
C ASP A 125 -5.78 -5.38 12.73
N GLN A 126 -5.93 -4.87 11.51
CA GLN A 126 -5.29 -3.62 11.09
C GLN A 126 -5.84 -2.39 11.83
N LEU A 127 -7.14 -2.35 12.12
CA LEU A 127 -7.73 -1.28 12.94
C LEU A 127 -7.23 -1.40 14.37
N VAL A 128 -7.20 -2.62 14.93
CA VAL A 128 -6.71 -2.87 16.29
C VAL A 128 -5.25 -2.46 16.41
N SER A 129 -4.40 -2.81 15.45
CA SER A 129 -2.96 -2.51 15.48
C SER A 129 -2.63 -1.03 15.45
N VAL A 130 -3.44 -0.22 14.75
CA VAL A 130 -3.24 1.25 14.66
C VAL A 130 -4.21 2.05 15.53
N SER A 131 -5.05 1.38 16.32
CA SER A 131 -6.17 1.98 17.06
C SER A 131 -5.79 3.20 17.89
N LYS A 132 -4.64 3.15 18.56
CA LYS A 132 -4.12 4.23 19.42
C LYS A 132 -3.93 5.56 18.70
N HIS A 133 -3.82 5.51 17.39
CA HIS A 133 -3.54 6.67 16.55
C HIS A 133 -4.69 7.05 15.62
N VAL A 134 -5.84 6.36 15.69
CA VAL A 134 -7.03 6.68 14.92
C VAL A 134 -7.64 7.98 15.46
N LYS A 135 -7.84 8.97 14.58
CA LYS A 135 -8.42 10.28 14.95
C LYS A 135 -9.92 10.35 14.74
N ALA A 136 -10.44 9.65 13.73
CA ALA A 136 -11.86 9.61 13.44
C ALA A 136 -12.36 8.17 13.30
N LEU A 137 -13.50 7.87 13.93
CA LEU A 137 -14.15 6.56 13.86
C LEU A 137 -15.62 6.73 13.51
N THR A 138 -16.09 6.02 12.48
CA THR A 138 -17.50 6.00 12.09
C THR A 138 -18.05 4.59 12.14
N LEU A 139 -19.07 4.39 12.98
CA LEU A 139 -19.77 3.13 13.17
C LEU A 139 -21.15 3.24 12.53
N LYS A 140 -21.39 2.56 11.41
CA LYS A 140 -22.70 2.54 10.74
C LYS A 140 -23.39 1.20 10.92
N LYS A 141 -24.66 1.23 11.34
CA LYS A 141 -25.49 0.03 11.61
C LYS A 141 -24.92 -0.91 12.70
N CYS A 142 -24.04 -0.41 13.57
CA CYS A 142 -23.36 -1.20 14.61
C CYS A 142 -23.39 -0.59 16.03
N PRO A 143 -24.47 0.06 16.50
CA PRO A 143 -24.43 0.83 17.75
C PRO A 143 -24.22 -0.03 19.01
N LYS A 144 -24.76 -1.27 19.04
CA LYS A 144 -24.66 -2.16 20.21
C LYS A 144 -23.30 -2.84 20.38
N THR A 145 -22.43 -2.73 19.39
CA THR A 145 -21.20 -3.52 19.30
C THR A 145 -19.94 -2.70 19.60
N ILE A 146 -20.12 -1.41 19.93
CA ILE A 146 -19.03 -0.48 20.23
C ILE A 146 -18.18 -0.98 21.41
N ASN A 147 -18.81 -1.41 22.50
CA ASN A 147 -18.10 -1.88 23.69
C ASN A 147 -17.11 -3.01 23.39
N ARG A 148 -17.47 -3.93 22.47
CA ARG A 148 -16.59 -5.04 22.07
C ARG A 148 -15.34 -4.57 21.35
N LEU A 149 -15.46 -3.54 20.51
CA LEU A 149 -14.31 -2.93 19.85
C LEU A 149 -13.37 -2.28 20.87
N PHE A 150 -13.92 -1.56 21.85
CA PHE A 150 -13.14 -0.93 22.92
C PHE A 150 -12.51 -1.94 23.90
N TYR A 151 -13.00 -3.18 23.98
CA TYR A 151 -12.30 -4.26 24.69
C TYR A 151 -11.05 -4.77 23.95
N ARG A 152 -11.02 -4.69 22.61
CA ARG A 152 -9.91 -5.19 21.79
C ARG A 152 -8.87 -4.12 21.47
N ALA A 153 -9.27 -2.84 21.48
CA ALA A 153 -8.50 -1.74 20.94
C ALA A 153 -8.62 -0.49 21.82
N SER A 154 -7.52 0.28 21.92
CA SER A 154 -7.50 1.55 22.65
C SER A 154 -7.42 2.70 21.66
N PHE A 155 -8.29 3.69 21.79
CA PHE A 155 -8.45 4.80 20.85
C PHE A 155 -7.96 6.12 21.45
N ASP A 156 -6.70 6.14 21.89
CA ASP A 156 -6.09 7.21 22.70
C ASP A 156 -6.07 8.57 21.98
N SER A 157 -6.02 8.57 20.64
CA SER A 157 -5.95 9.77 19.81
C SER A 157 -7.29 10.18 19.17
N LEU A 158 -8.40 9.54 19.56
CA LEU A 158 -9.69 9.74 18.92
C LEU A 158 -10.26 11.13 19.24
N THR A 159 -10.50 11.93 18.20
CA THR A 159 -11.11 13.26 18.30
C THR A 159 -12.54 13.28 17.77
N GLU A 160 -12.90 12.35 16.87
CA GLU A 160 -14.21 12.29 16.24
C GLU A 160 -14.81 10.88 16.30
N LEU A 161 -15.99 10.75 16.91
CA LEU A 161 -16.76 9.50 16.94
C LEU A 161 -18.15 9.73 16.37
N THR A 162 -18.47 9.06 15.26
CA THR A 162 -19.79 9.11 14.62
C THR A 162 -20.48 7.76 14.72
N ILE A 163 -21.68 7.72 15.30
CA ILE A 163 -22.50 6.51 15.40
C ILE A 163 -23.78 6.71 14.59
N GLN A 164 -23.93 5.96 13.50
CA GLN A 164 -25.10 5.99 12.64
C GLN A 164 -25.98 4.76 12.91
N GLY A 165 -27.14 4.99 13.53
CA GLY A 165 -28.17 3.96 13.72
C GLY A 165 -28.83 3.52 12.42
N LYS A 166 -29.62 2.44 12.48
CA LYS A 166 -30.61 2.18 11.42
C LYS A 166 -31.66 3.30 11.51
N LYS A 167 -31.99 3.97 10.40
CA LYS A 167 -33.27 4.70 10.32
C LYS A 167 -34.36 3.67 10.62
N LYS A 168 -35.26 3.97 11.56
CA LYS A 168 -36.56 3.29 11.58
C LYS A 168 -37.18 3.59 10.22
N GLU A 169 -37.48 2.58 9.43
CA GLU A 169 -38.54 2.73 8.44
C GLU A 169 -39.77 3.06 9.29
N GLU A 170 -40.21 4.32 9.22
CA GLU A 170 -41.53 4.68 9.70
C GLU A 170 -42.51 3.80 8.94
N ASP A 171 -43.33 3.09 9.72
CA ASP A 171 -44.45 2.30 9.26
C ASP A 171 -45.18 3.07 8.16
N ARG A 172 -45.08 2.57 6.92
CA ARG A 172 -46.09 2.87 5.92
C ARG A 172 -47.30 2.02 6.24
N ASP A 173 -48.02 2.42 7.28
CA ASP A 173 -49.43 2.17 7.37
C ASP A 173 -50.12 3.29 6.58
N HIS A 174 -50.65 2.92 5.41
CA HIS A 174 -51.98 3.22 4.87
C HIS A 174 -52.06 2.78 3.41
#